data_AF-A0A520E7R1-F1
#
_entry.id   AF-A0A520E7R1-F1
#
_cell.length_a   1.000
_cell.length_b   1.000
_cell.length_c   1.000
_cell.angle_alpha   90.00
_cell.angle_beta   90.00
_cell.angle_gamma   90.00
#
_symmetry.space_group_name_H-M   'P 1'
#
loop_
_entity.id
_entity.type
_entity.pdbx_description
1 polymer ?
#
loop_
_entity_poly.entity_id
_entity_poly.type
_entity_poly.pdbx_seq_one_letter_code
_entity_poly.pdbx_strand_id
1 'polypeptide(L)'
;MRLLPAGENALLIEFADLPETMSYHRSMVRQRPDAVVDLVPAARTVLVIFDGAPAPILEWVAALEPAVDDPTAASEAVTIPVTYDGADLDDVARLTGLSTAEVVAAHTEQTWTVAFGGFAP
;
A
#
# COMPACT_ATOMS: atom_id res chain seq x y z
N MET A 1 -15.34 -0.28 3.84
CA MET A 1 -14.91 -1.44 3.02
C MET A 1 -16.00 -1.81 2.00
N ARG A 2 -15.65 -1.97 0.72
CA ARG A 2 -16.55 -2.48 -0.34
C ARG A 2 -15.88 -3.65 -1.07
N LEU A 3 -16.63 -4.72 -1.31
CA LEU A 3 -16.15 -5.94 -1.96
C LEU A 3 -16.65 -5.98 -3.41
N LEU A 4 -15.73 -6.11 -4.37
CA LEU A 4 -16.04 -6.11 -5.80
C LEU A 4 -15.46 -7.38 -6.46
N PRO A 5 -16.22 -8.06 -7.34
CA PRO A 5 -15.66 -9.16 -8.13
C PRO A 5 -14.58 -8.62 -9.08
N ALA A 6 -13.48 -9.35 -9.22
CA ALA A 6 -12.37 -9.01 -10.10
C ALA A 6 -11.99 -10.21 -11.00
N GLY A 7 -12.99 -10.78 -11.67
CA GLY A 7 -12.88 -12.06 -12.39
C GLY A 7 -13.45 -13.22 -11.58
N GLU A 8 -13.17 -14.45 -12.02
CA GLU A 8 -13.72 -15.67 -11.39
C GLU A 8 -12.99 -16.04 -10.09
N ASN A 9 -11.69 -15.74 -10.03
CA ASN A 9 -10.76 -16.17 -8.97
C ASN A 9 -10.12 -14.98 -8.22
N ALA A 10 -10.78 -13.82 -8.23
CA ALA A 10 -10.28 -12.67 -7.47
C ALA A 10 -11.37 -11.74 -6.97
N LEU A 11 -11.06 -11.09 -5.85
CA LEU A 11 -11.88 -10.10 -5.17
C LEU A 11 -11.07 -8.83 -4.98
N LEU A 12 -11.61 -7.70 -5.41
CA LEU A 12 -11.05 -6.38 -5.13
C LEU A 12 -11.77 -5.78 -3.92
N ILE A 13 -11.01 -5.50 -2.88
CA ILE A 13 -11.51 -4.92 -1.64
C ILE A 13 -11.11 -3.45 -1.60
N GLU A 14 -12.08 -2.55 -1.52
CA GLU A 14 -11.86 -1.10 -1.44
C GLU A 14 -11.96 -0.57 0.00
N PHE A 15 -11.07 0.35 0.32
CA PHE A 15 -10.94 1.05 1.60
C PHE A 15 -11.00 2.57 1.41
N ALA A 16 -11.13 3.31 2.50
CA ALA A 16 -11.22 4.76 2.48
C ALA A 16 -9.90 5.42 2.06
N ASP A 17 -8.79 4.92 2.58
CA ASP A 17 -7.46 5.50 2.41
C ASP A 17 -6.33 4.47 2.55
N LEU A 18 -5.10 4.97 2.40
CA LEU A 18 -3.89 4.16 2.48
C LEU A 18 -3.65 3.58 3.89
N PRO A 19 -3.76 4.35 5.00
CA PRO A 19 -3.67 3.79 6.35
C PRO A 19 -4.63 2.62 6.58
N GLU A 20 -5.91 2.76 6.22
CA GLU A 20 -6.89 1.69 6.36
C GLU A 20 -6.52 0.47 5.51
N THR A 21 -6.17 0.69 4.23
CA THR A 21 -5.74 -0.38 3.31
C THR A 21 -4.57 -1.18 3.88
N MET A 22 -3.53 -0.50 4.37
CA MET A 22 -2.35 -1.17 4.89
C MET A 22 -2.62 -1.90 6.21
N SER A 23 -3.52 -1.38 7.06
CA SER A 23 -3.92 -2.06 8.30
C SER A 23 -4.70 -3.33 8.04
N TYR A 24 -5.62 -3.34 7.07
CA TYR A 24 -6.29 -4.57 6.64
C TYR A 24 -5.34 -5.53 5.94
N HIS A 25 -4.46 -5.03 5.06
CA HIS A 25 -3.46 -5.87 4.38
C HIS A 25 -2.56 -6.61 5.40
N ARG A 26 -2.11 -5.95 6.48
CA ARG A 26 -1.34 -6.61 7.55
C ARG A 26 -2.15 -7.74 8.22
N SER A 27 -3.43 -7.52 8.53
CA SER A 27 -4.31 -8.57 9.05
C SER A 27 -4.48 -9.73 8.06
N MET A 28 -4.66 -9.42 6.78
CA MET A 28 -4.81 -10.40 5.71
C MET A 28 -3.58 -11.30 5.58
N VAL A 29 -2.38 -10.71 5.61
CA VAL A 29 -1.11 -11.47 5.57
C VAL A 29 -0.97 -12.40 6.77
N ARG A 30 -1.35 -11.97 7.98
CA ARG A 30 -1.26 -12.78 9.21
C ARG A 30 -2.23 -13.95 9.25
N GLN A 31 -3.41 -13.79 8.66
CA GLN A 31 -4.52 -14.73 8.77
C GLN A 31 -4.91 -15.33 7.41
N ARG A 32 -3.95 -15.36 6.47
CA ARG A 32 -4.17 -15.75 5.08
C ARG A 32 -4.65 -17.21 5.00
N PRO A 33 -5.84 -17.48 4.43
CA PRO A 33 -6.30 -18.84 4.14
C PRO A 33 -5.42 -19.51 3.08
N ASP A 34 -5.29 -20.84 3.13
CA ASP A 34 -4.52 -21.62 2.15
C ASP A 34 -4.99 -21.43 0.70
N ALA A 35 -6.28 -21.16 0.50
CA ALA A 35 -6.87 -20.92 -0.81
C ALA A 35 -6.47 -19.57 -1.43
N VAL A 36 -5.99 -18.61 -0.65
CA VAL A 36 -5.49 -17.33 -1.19
C VAL A 36 -4.15 -17.59 -1.86
N VAL A 37 -4.06 -17.25 -3.16
CA VAL A 37 -2.86 -17.36 -4.00
C VAL A 37 -2.00 -16.11 -3.88
N ASP A 38 -2.59 -14.93 -3.86
CA ASP A 38 -1.85 -13.67 -3.72
C ASP A 38 -2.69 -12.56 -3.07
N LEU A 39 -1.99 -11.60 -2.47
CA LEU A 39 -2.55 -10.37 -1.89
C LEU A 39 -1.78 -9.19 -2.48
N VAL A 40 -2.44 -8.39 -3.33
CA VAL A 40 -1.82 -7.25 -4.00
C VAL A 40 -2.38 -5.94 -3.44
N PRO A 41 -1.69 -5.29 -2.50
CA PRO A 41 -2.09 -3.99 -1.99
C PRO A 41 -1.82 -2.87 -3.00
N ALA A 42 -2.67 -1.85 -2.95
CA ALA A 42 -2.52 -0.58 -3.66
C ALA A 42 -3.00 0.57 -2.76
N ALA A 43 -3.17 1.77 -3.32
CA ALA A 43 -3.43 2.97 -2.53
C ALA A 43 -4.73 2.93 -1.70
N ARG A 44 -5.78 2.32 -2.24
CA ARG A 44 -7.11 2.21 -1.58
C ARG A 44 -7.73 0.83 -1.76
N THR A 45 -6.95 -0.14 -2.20
CA THR A 45 -7.46 -1.46 -2.53
C THR A 45 -6.49 -2.56 -2.13
N VAL A 46 -7.03 -3.75 -1.87
CA VAL A 46 -6.28 -5.00 -1.90
C VAL A 46 -6.99 -5.93 -2.88
N LEU A 47 -6.26 -6.43 -3.88
CA LEU A 47 -6.72 -7.53 -4.72
C LEU A 47 -6.36 -8.85 -4.03
N VAL A 48 -7.37 -9.68 -3.77
CA VAL A 48 -7.21 -11.03 -3.24
C VAL A 48 -7.41 -12.01 -4.39
N ILE A 49 -6.37 -12.74 -4.75
CA ILE A 49 -6.42 -13.80 -5.76
C ILE A 49 -6.52 -15.14 -5.02
N PHE A 50 -7.41 -16.03 -5.44
CA PHE A 50 -7.67 -17.28 -4.74
C PHE A 50 -8.09 -18.43 -5.66
N ASP A 51 -7.81 -19.66 -5.22
CA ASP A 51 -8.26 -20.88 -5.87
C ASP A 51 -9.58 -21.39 -5.25
N GLY A 52 -10.45 -21.96 -6.08
CA GLY A 52 -11.72 -22.55 -5.65
C GLY A 52 -12.86 -21.55 -5.53
N ALA A 53 -13.81 -21.84 -4.63
CA ALA A 53 -15.05 -21.08 -4.52
C ALA A 53 -14.83 -19.74 -3.78
N PRO A 54 -15.55 -18.66 -4.14
CA PRO A 54 -15.41 -17.36 -3.50
C PRO A 54 -16.00 -17.29 -2.08
N ALA A 55 -16.96 -18.14 -1.74
CA ALA A 55 -17.71 -18.03 -0.48
C ALA A 55 -16.83 -18.06 0.79
N PRO A 56 -15.86 -18.98 0.95
CA PRO A 56 -14.96 -18.97 2.11
C PRO A 56 -14.08 -17.70 2.19
N ILE A 57 -13.70 -17.13 1.04
CA ILE A 57 -12.91 -15.89 0.99
C ILE A 57 -13.75 -14.70 1.42
N LEU A 58 -15.01 -14.62 0.99
CA LEU A 58 -15.94 -13.59 1.42
C LEU A 58 -16.21 -13.64 2.93
N GLU A 59 -16.40 -14.84 3.48
CA GLU A 59 -16.57 -15.05 4.93
C GLU A 59 -15.33 -14.62 5.71
N TRP A 60 -14.14 -15.00 5.23
CA TRP A 60 -12.87 -14.58 5.82
C TRP A 60 -12.71 -13.06 5.82
N VAL A 61 -12.94 -12.39 4.68
CA VAL A 61 -12.84 -10.92 4.58
C VAL A 61 -13.85 -10.23 5.50
N ALA A 62 -15.08 -10.76 5.59
CA ALA A 62 -16.11 -10.20 6.46
C ALA A 62 -15.78 -10.31 7.96
N ALA A 63 -14.94 -11.27 8.35
CA ALA A 63 -14.52 -11.48 9.73
C ALA A 63 -13.20 -10.76 10.09
N LEU A 64 -12.52 -10.14 9.13
CA LEU A 64 -11.26 -9.44 9.38
C LEU A 64 -11.48 -8.11 10.11
N GLU A 65 -10.63 -7.88 11.10
CA GLU A 65 -10.46 -6.59 11.77
C GLU A 65 -9.12 -5.97 11.34
N PRO A 66 -9.02 -4.62 11.25
CA PRO A 66 -7.78 -3.96 10.88
C PRO A 66 -6.71 -4.15 11.96
N ALA A 67 -5.46 -4.31 11.53
CA ALA A 67 -4.34 -4.45 12.45
C ALA A 67 -4.08 -3.13 13.20
N VAL A 68 -3.89 -3.19 14.53
CA VAL A 68 -3.74 -2.02 15.41
C VAL A 68 -2.27 -1.64 15.65
N ASP A 69 -1.33 -2.49 15.23
CA ASP A 69 0.10 -2.30 15.46
C ASP A 69 0.71 -1.21 14.58
N ASP A 70 1.71 -0.52 15.16
CA ASP A 70 2.50 0.52 14.50
C ASP A 70 3.45 -0.12 13.47
N PRO A 71 3.25 0.14 12.16
CA PRO A 71 4.07 -0.44 11.11
C PRO A 71 5.53 0.03 11.14
N THR A 72 5.85 1.11 11.86
CA THR A 72 7.22 1.66 11.97
C THR A 72 8.05 1.00 13.07
N ALA A 73 7.43 0.22 13.96
CA ALA A 73 8.09 -0.31 15.15
C ALA A 73 9.19 -1.37 14.87
N ALA A 74 9.30 -1.87 13.63
CA ALA A 74 10.14 -3.03 13.30
C ALA A 74 11.01 -2.91 12.04
N SER A 75 11.07 -1.75 11.36
CA SER A 75 11.80 -1.62 10.09
C SER A 75 13.11 -0.82 10.22
N GLU A 76 14.21 -1.38 9.71
CA GLU A 76 15.46 -0.65 9.49
C GLU A 76 15.31 0.31 8.31
N ALA A 77 15.73 1.56 8.48
CA ALA A 77 15.69 2.55 7.42
C ALA A 77 16.81 2.30 6.40
N VAL A 78 16.47 2.32 5.11
CA VAL A 78 17.45 2.22 4.02
C VAL A 78 17.68 3.61 3.43
N THR A 79 18.94 4.03 3.36
CA THR A 79 19.33 5.30 2.72
C THR A 79 19.56 5.10 1.23
N ILE A 80 18.84 5.85 0.40
CA ILE A 80 18.98 5.84 -1.06
C ILE A 80 19.67 7.14 -1.49
N PRO A 81 20.90 7.10 -2.04
CA PRO A 81 21.56 8.30 -2.57
C PRO A 81 20.86 8.77 -3.86
N VAL A 82 20.55 10.06 -3.94
CA VAL A 82 19.84 10.67 -5.08
C VAL A 82 20.56 11.95 -5.50
N THR A 83 20.75 12.12 -6.80
CA THR A 83 21.08 13.41 -7.41
C THR A 83 19.78 14.11 -7.79
N TYR A 84 19.54 15.30 -7.24
CA TYR A 84 18.33 16.07 -7.50
C TYR A 84 18.49 16.93 -8.76
N ASP A 85 18.51 16.28 -9.92
CA ASP A 85 18.61 16.89 -11.25
C ASP A 85 17.43 16.52 -12.16
N GLY A 86 16.32 16.04 -11.56
CA GLY A 86 15.11 15.65 -12.27
C GLY A 86 14.49 16.81 -13.07
N ALA A 87 13.98 16.50 -14.26
CA ALA A 87 13.41 17.48 -15.19
C ALA A 87 12.24 18.30 -14.60
N ASP A 88 11.52 17.71 -13.63
CA ASP A 88 10.34 18.33 -13.02
C ASP A 88 10.64 19.06 -11.70
N LEU A 89 11.91 19.15 -11.27
CA LEU A 89 12.27 19.72 -9.96
C LEU A 89 11.79 21.18 -9.79
N ASP A 90 11.95 21.99 -10.83
CA ASP A 90 11.48 23.39 -10.84
C ASP A 90 9.95 23.48 -10.82
N ASP A 91 9.26 22.53 -11.46
CA ASP A 91 7.80 22.46 -11.46
C ASP A 91 7.25 22.06 -10.10
N VAL A 92 7.89 21.10 -9.41
CA VAL A 92 7.55 20.73 -8.04
C VAL A 92 7.74 21.91 -7.09
N ALA A 93 8.87 22.62 -7.19
CA ALA A 93 9.13 23.84 -6.43
C ALA A 93 8.02 24.88 -6.63
N ARG A 94 7.68 25.19 -7.88
CA ARG A 94 6.61 26.12 -8.23
C ARG A 94 5.24 25.70 -7.71
N LEU A 95 4.87 24.42 -7.82
CA LEU A 95 3.56 23.91 -7.40
C LEU A 95 3.40 23.84 -5.87
N THR A 96 4.50 23.64 -5.15
CA THR A 96 4.51 23.58 -3.68
C THR A 96 4.73 24.95 -3.04
N GLY A 97 5.17 25.96 -3.80
CA GLY A 97 5.52 27.29 -3.29
C GLY A 97 6.87 27.33 -2.58
N LEU A 98 7.71 26.32 -2.80
CA LEU A 98 9.05 26.17 -2.23
C LEU A 98 10.11 26.53 -3.27
N SER A 99 11.32 26.84 -2.83
CA SER A 99 12.52 26.76 -3.67
C SER A 99 12.92 25.31 -3.92
N THR A 100 13.73 25.06 -4.95
CA THR A 100 14.27 23.73 -5.22
C THR A 100 15.06 23.17 -4.04
N ALA A 101 15.84 24.02 -3.34
CA ALA A 101 16.57 23.63 -2.14
C ALA A 101 15.63 23.20 -0.99
N GLU A 102 14.50 23.89 -0.81
CA GLU A 102 13.49 23.53 0.19
C GLU A 102 12.74 22.25 -0.16
N VAL A 103 12.48 21.98 -1.45
CA VAL A 103 11.92 20.69 -1.90
C VAL A 103 12.88 19.55 -1.57
N VAL A 104 14.18 19.72 -1.85
CA VAL A 104 15.20 18.71 -1.52
C VAL A 104 15.23 18.48 -0.01
N ALA A 105 15.32 19.55 0.78
CA ALA A 105 15.33 19.45 2.24
C ALA A 105 14.10 18.70 2.76
N ALA A 106 12.89 19.12 2.33
CA ALA A 106 11.63 18.47 2.73
C ALA A 106 11.59 16.98 2.36
N HIS A 107 12.10 16.61 1.19
CA HIS A 107 12.13 15.21 0.75
C HIS A 107 13.13 14.36 1.54
N THR A 108 14.30 14.91 1.90
CA THR A 108 15.38 14.18 2.58
C THR A 108 15.26 14.15 4.10
N GLU A 109 14.62 15.15 4.71
CA GLU A 109 14.41 15.20 6.17
C GLU A 109 13.26 14.29 6.61
N GLN A 110 12.35 13.95 5.69
CA GLN A 110 11.27 13.01 5.93
C GLN A 110 11.75 11.57 5.80
N THR A 111 11.43 10.73 6.79
CA THR A 111 11.53 9.27 6.63
C THR A 111 10.31 8.76 5.87
N TRP A 112 10.54 8.01 4.80
CA TRP A 112 9.50 7.44 3.95
C TRP A 112 9.31 5.95 4.24
N THR A 113 8.04 5.51 4.32
CA THR A 113 7.68 4.10 4.47
C THR A 113 7.20 3.56 3.13
N VAL A 114 7.80 2.46 2.65
CA VAL A 114 7.29 1.74 1.49
C VAL A 114 5.97 1.08 1.86
N ALA A 115 4.86 1.58 1.32
CA ALA A 115 3.55 1.00 1.58
C ALA A 115 3.35 -0.31 0.79
N PHE A 116 3.67 -0.31 -0.50
CA PHE A 116 3.56 -1.48 -1.39
C PHE A 116 4.45 -1.32 -2.63
N GLY A 117 4.81 -2.43 -3.28
CA GLY A 117 5.47 -2.43 -4.59
C GLY A 117 4.46 -2.58 -5.74
N GLY A 118 4.76 -2.03 -6.91
CA GLY A 118 3.89 -2.09 -8.08
C GLY A 118 4.45 -1.33 -9.29
N PHE A 119 3.63 -1.19 -10.35
CA PHE A 119 3.97 -0.58 -11.65
C PHE A 119 5.02 -1.34 -12.47
N ALA A 120 6.20 -1.60 -11.92
CA ALA A 120 7.26 -2.35 -12.59
C ALA A 120 8.21 -3.01 -11.56
N PRO A 121 8.86 -4.12 -11.92
CA PRO A 121 10.20 -4.44 -11.44
C PRO A 121 11.26 -3.50 -12.03
#